data_AF-A0A649RC76-F1
#
_entry.id   AF-A0A649RC76-F1
#
_cell.length_a   1.000
_cell.length_b   1.000
_cell.length_c   1.000
_cell.angle_alpha   90.00
_cell.angle_beta   90.00
_cell.angle_gamma   90.00
#
_symmetry.space_group_name_H-M   'P 1'
#
loop_
_entity.id
_entity.type
_entity.pdbx_description
1 polymer ?
#
loop_
_entity_poly.entity_id
_entity_poly.type
_entity_poly.pdbx_seq_one_letter_code
_entity_poly.pdbx_strand_id
1 'polypeptide(L)'
;FLEGLKTYDKDNIPPAVMKRIRERFINHPDFQPAVIKNVSSACEGLCKWVRAMEVYDRVAKVVAPKRERLREAEGLLAVQMQKLNTKRA
;
A
#
# COMPACT_ATOMS: atom_id res chain seq x y z
N PHE A 1 12.77 -3.63 16.30
CA PHE A 1 11.92 -2.50 15.90
C PHE A 1 11.89 -2.32 14.39
N LEU A 2 13.01 -1.96 13.73
CA LEU A 2 13.05 -1.71 12.28
C LEU A 2 12.61 -2.90 11.43
N GLU A 3 13.01 -4.13 11.78
CA GLU A 3 12.54 -5.34 11.08
C GLU A 3 11.02 -5.49 11.14
N GLY A 4 10.40 -5.16 12.28
CA GLY A 4 8.94 -5.19 12.41
C GLY A 4 8.24 -4.16 11.52
N LEU A 5 8.89 -3.05 11.17
CA LEU A 5 8.36 -2.08 10.20
C LEU A 5 8.50 -2.56 8.75
N LYS A 6 9.52 -3.38 8.46
CA LYS A 6 9.74 -3.97 7.13
C LYS A 6 8.78 -5.12 6.85
N THR A 7 8.55 -5.97 7.85
CA THR A 7 7.65 -7.13 7.75
C THR A 7 6.21 -6.81 8.08
N TYR A 8 5.90 -5.55 8.38
CA TYR A 8 4.54 -5.14 8.74
C TYR A 8 3.57 -5.42 7.59
N ASP A 9 2.45 -6.05 7.93
CA ASP A 9 1.39 -6.35 6.99
C ASP A 9 0.59 -5.09 6.64
N LYS A 10 1.12 -4.35 5.67
CA LYS A 10 0.52 -3.13 5.11
C LYS A 10 -0.78 -3.36 4.36
N ASP A 11 -1.09 -4.61 4.00
CA ASP A 11 -2.26 -4.96 3.20
C ASP A 11 -3.49 -5.24 4.08
N ASN A 12 -3.29 -5.59 5.36
CA ASN A 12 -4.36 -5.91 6.31
C ASN A 12 -4.49 -4.92 7.49
N ILE A 13 -4.28 -3.62 7.24
CA ILE A 13 -4.42 -2.59 8.28
C ILE A 13 -5.91 -2.29 8.54
N PRO A 14 -6.41 -2.38 9.79
CA PRO A 14 -7.82 -2.11 10.08
C PRO A 14 -8.26 -0.70 9.66
N PRO A 15 -9.41 -0.53 9.00
CA PRO A 15 -9.88 0.77 8.53
C PRO A 15 -10.01 1.82 9.65
N ALA A 16 -10.40 1.40 10.86
CA ALA A 16 -10.49 2.27 12.03
C ALA A 16 -9.13 2.87 12.44
N VAL A 17 -8.04 2.10 12.30
CA VAL A 17 -6.69 2.56 12.60
C VAL A 17 -6.27 3.62 11.58
N MET A 18 -6.47 3.36 10.28
CA MET A 18 -6.16 4.33 9.23
C MET A 18 -6.99 5.61 9.33
N LYS A 19 -8.27 5.50 9.70
CA LYS A 19 -9.13 6.65 9.96
C LYS A 19 -8.54 7.54 11.06
N ARG A 20 -8.18 6.94 12.20
CA ARG A 20 -7.55 7.67 13.31
C ARG A 20 -6.23 8.32 12.90
N ILE A 21 -5.40 7.63 12.11
CA ILE A 21 -4.13 8.17 11.60
C ILE A 21 -4.38 9.43 10.77
N ARG A 22 -5.32 9.38 9.82
CA ARG A 22 -5.67 10.52 8.95
C ARG A 22 -6.20 11.71 9.73
N GLU A 23 -7.15 11.46 10.61
CA GLU A 23 -7.86 12.52 11.35
C GLU A 23 -6.97 13.20 12.38
N ARG A 24 -6.13 12.43 13.09
CA ARG A 24 -5.35 12.94 14.23
C ARG A 24 -3.95 13.41 13.85
N PHE A 25 -3.30 12.78 12.86
CA PHE A 25 -1.87 12.95 12.63
C PHE A 25 -1.54 13.51 11.25
N ILE A 26 -2.08 12.94 10.16
CA ILE A 26 -1.63 13.29 8.80
C ILE A 26 -1.86 14.78 8.46
N ASN A 27 -2.95 15.34 8.97
CA ASN A 27 -3.30 16.75 8.77
C ASN A 27 -2.74 17.68 9.86
N HIS A 28 -2.05 17.13 10.87
CA HIS A 28 -1.51 17.93 11.96
C HIS A 28 -0.25 18.68 11.49
N PRO A 29 -0.15 20.00 11.73
CA PRO A 29 0.99 20.81 11.29
C PRO A 29 2.31 20.37 11.93
N ASP A 30 2.26 19.86 13.17
CA ASP A 30 3.47 19.36 13.85
C ASP A 30 3.89 17.96 13.41
N PHE A 31 3.01 17.22 12.71
CA PHE A 31 3.30 15.88 12.20
C PHE A 31 3.81 15.92 10.76
N GLN A 32 4.68 16.89 10.47
CA GLN A 32 5.35 17.02 9.18
C GLN A 32 6.81 16.56 9.31
N PRO A 33 7.34 15.76 8.37
CA PRO A 33 8.73 15.30 8.44
C PRO A 33 9.74 16.45 8.60
N ALA A 34 9.50 17.58 7.94
CA ALA A 34 10.35 18.77 8.04
C ALA A 34 10.36 19.38 9.45
N VAL A 35 9.23 19.37 10.14
CA VAL A 35 9.10 19.87 11.52
C VAL A 35 9.75 18.89 12.49
N ILE A 36 9.46 17.60 12.36
CA ILE A 36 9.99 16.54 13.23
C ILE A 36 11.50 16.38 13.08
N LYS A 37 12.06 16.61 11.89
CA LYS A 37 13.50 16.57 11.64
C LYS A 37 14.29 17.50 12.56
N ASN A 38 13.72 18.66 12.91
CA ASN A 38 14.35 19.62 13.82
C ASN A 38 14.44 19.09 15.25
N VAL A 39 13.61 18.12 15.62
CA VAL A 39 13.61 17.46 16.94
C VAL A 39 14.46 16.19 16.92
N SER A 40 14.27 15.33 15.92
CA SER A 40 14.99 14.05 15.80
C SER A 40 14.93 13.48 14.37
N SER A 41 16.10 13.15 13.83
CA SER A 41 16.25 12.50 12.52
C SER A 41 15.71 11.06 12.51
N ALA A 42 15.78 10.35 13.63
CA ALA A 42 15.20 9.01 13.74
C ALA A 42 13.66 9.07 13.75
N CYS A 43 13.08 10.06 14.42
CA CYS A 43 11.63 10.28 14.45
C CYS A 43 11.10 10.75 13.09
N GLU A 44 11.89 11.48 12.30
CA GLU A 44 11.57 11.83 10.91
C GLU A 44 11.31 10.57 10.07
N GLY A 45 12.15 9.54 10.22
CA GLY A 45 11.99 8.26 9.53
C GLY A 45 10.65 7.58 9.83
N LEU A 46 10.22 7.63 11.10
CA LEU A 46 8.92 7.10 11.51
C LEU A 46 7.74 7.91 10.98
N CYS A 47 7.82 9.24 11.01
CA CYS A 47 6.81 10.10 10.41
C CYS A 47 6.64 9.80 8.91
N LYS A 48 7.74 9.68 8.18
CA LYS A 48 7.74 9.31 6.77
C LYS A 48 7.11 7.93 6.54
N TRP A 49 7.46 6.95 7.37
CA TRP A 49 6.89 5.60 7.28
C TRP A 49 5.37 5.60 7.48
N VAL A 50 4.86 6.28 8.52
CA VAL A 50 3.41 6.35 8.78
C VAL A 50 2.67 7.03 7.62
N ARG A 51 3.21 8.13 7.09
CA ARG A 51 2.62 8.82 5.92
C ARG A 51 2.64 7.93 4.67
N ALA A 52 3.72 7.18 4.46
CA ALA A 52 3.80 6.22 3.36
C ALA A 52 2.75 5.10 3.49
N MET A 53 2.50 4.60 4.70
CA MET A 53 1.45 3.60 4.95
C MET A 53 0.05 4.14 4.65
N GLU A 54 -0.24 5.39 5.01
CA GLU A 54 -1.52 6.04 4.68
C GLU A 54 -1.74 6.15 3.17
N VAL A 55 -0.71 6.60 2.44
CA VAL A 55 -0.75 6.73 0.98
C VAL A 55 -0.91 5.35 0.34
N TYR A 56 -0.21 4.33 0.85
CA TYR A 56 -0.35 2.96 0.40
C TYR A 56 -1.79 2.46 0.54
N ASP A 57 -2.44 2.61 1.70
CA ASP A 57 -3.85 2.22 1.89
C ASP A 57 -4.79 2.90 0.87
N ARG A 58 -4.57 4.20 0.61
CA ARG A 58 -5.37 4.94 -0.37
C ARG A 58 -5.18 4.37 -1.78
N VAL A 59 -3.94 4.11 -2.18
CA VAL A 59 -3.61 3.59 -3.52
C VAL A 59 -4.04 2.14 -3.66
N ALA A 60 -3.83 1.30 -2.65
CA ALA A 60 -4.20 -0.11 -2.64
C ALA A 60 -5.69 -0.30 -2.94
N LYS A 61 -6.57 0.54 -2.38
CA LYS A 61 -8.01 0.53 -2.67
C LYS A 61 -8.34 0.80 -4.14
N VAL A 62 -7.58 1.66 -4.81
CA VAL A 62 -7.75 1.97 -6.25
C VAL A 62 -7.11 0.91 -7.14
N VAL A 63 -6.03 0.29 -6.69
CA VAL A 63 -5.28 -0.71 -7.44
C VAL A 63 -5.89 -2.11 -7.33
N ALA A 64 -6.52 -2.46 -6.21
CA ALA A 64 -7.21 -3.73 -6.00
C ALA A 64 -8.16 -4.13 -7.17
N PRO A 65 -9.11 -3.28 -7.60
CA PRO A 65 -9.99 -3.62 -8.72
C PRO A 65 -9.28 -3.68 -10.07
N LYS A 66 -8.09 -3.07 -10.21
CA LYS A 66 -7.27 -3.19 -11.43
C LYS A 66 -6.52 -4.52 -11.46
N ARG A 67 -6.00 -4.95 -10.31
CA ARG A 67 -5.33 -6.25 -10.17
C ARG A 67 -6.29 -7.41 -10.38
N GLU A 68 -7.52 -7.31 -9.89
CA GLU A 68 -8.51 -8.36 -10.11
C GLU A 68 -8.86 -8.51 -11.59
N ARG A 69 -9.16 -7.40 -12.28
CA ARG A 69 -9.42 -7.41 -13.73
C ARG A 69 -8.24 -7.93 -14.54
N LEU A 70 -7.01 -7.62 -14.11
CA LEU A 70 -5.80 -8.15 -14.75
C LEU A 70 -5.75 -9.67 -14.61
N ARG A 71 -5.99 -10.20 -13.40
CA ARG A 71 -6.00 -11.63 -13.12
C ARG A 71 -7.04 -12.39 -13.93
N GLU A 72 -8.24 -11.83 -14.07
CA GLU A 72 -9.30 -12.39 -14.91
C GLU A 72 -8.89 -12.44 -16.39
N ALA A 73 -8.34 -11.34 -16.91
CA ALA A 73 -7.90 -11.24 -18.30
C ALA A 73 -6.73 -12.19 -18.62
N GLU A 74 -5.76 -12.29 -17.71
CA GLU A 74 -4.63 -13.22 -17.81
C GLU A 74 -5.11 -14.69 -17.77
N GLY A 75 -6.07 -15.01 -16.90
CA GLY A 75 -6.70 -16.33 -16.85
C GLY A 75 -7.41 -16.68 -18.16
N LEU A 76 -8.18 -15.75 -18.73
CA LEU A 76 -8.82 -15.95 -20.03
C LEU A 76 -7.77 -16.16 -21.13
N LEU A 77 -6.73 -15.32 -21.17
CA LEU A 77 -5.65 -15.43 -22.14
C LEU A 77 -4.96 -16.80 -22.07
N ALA A 78 -4.65 -17.29 -20.87
CA ALA A 78 -4.04 -18.60 -20.67
C ALA A 78 -4.90 -19.73 -21.25
N VAL A 79 -6.22 -19.70 -20.99
CA VAL A 79 -7.17 -20.69 -21.53
C VAL A 79 -7.25 -20.61 -23.06
N GLN A 80 -7.29 -19.40 -23.63
CA GLN A 80 -7.35 -19.22 -25.09
C GLN A 80 -6.04 -19.68 -25.78
N MET A 81 -4.89 -19.39 -25.18
CA MET A 81 -3.59 -19.84 -25.67
C MET A 81 -3.46 -21.36 -25.63
N GLN A 82 -3.95 -22.02 -24.57
CA GLN A 82 -4.01 -23.49 -24.53
C GLN A 82 -4.85 -24.04 -25.69
N LYS A 83 -6.07 -23.52 -25.89
CA LYS A 83 -6.95 -23.95 -27.00
C LYS A 83 -6.31 -23.74 -28.38
N LEU A 84 -5.62 -22.62 -28.58
CA LEU A 84 -4.93 -22.33 -29.83
C LEU A 84 -3.78 -23.32 -30.08
N ASN A 85 -2.97 -23.62 -29.06
CA ASN A 85 -1.87 -24.56 -29.17
C ASN A 85 -2.34 -25.99 -29.46
N THR A 86 -3.45 -26.44 -28.87
CA THR A 86 -4.04 -27.75 -29.19
C THR A 86 -4.51 -27.84 -30.65
N LYS A 87 -4.89 -26.73 -31.29
CA LYS A 87 -5.28 -26.70 -32.72
C LYS A 87 -4.11 -26.54 -33.68
N ARG A 88 -2.92 -26.20 -33.18
CA ARG A 88 -1.69 -26.01 -33.97
C ARG A 88 -0.80 -27.25 -34.01
N ALA A 89 -1.02 -28.19 -33.10
CA ALA A 89 -0.44 -29.54 -33.10
C ALA A 89 -1.30 -30.48 -33.96
#